data_AF-A0A084Y2C5-F1
#
_entry.id   AF-A0A084Y2C5-F1
#
_cell.length_a   1.000
_cell.length_b   1.000
_cell.length_c   1.000
_cell.angle_alpha   90.00
_cell.angle_beta   90.00
_cell.angle_gamma   90.00
#
_symmetry.space_group_name_H-M   'P 1'
#
loop_
_entity.id
_entity.type
_entity.pdbx_description
1 polymer ?
#
loop_
_entity_poly.entity_id
_entity_poly.type
_entity_poly.pdbx_seq_one_letter_code
_entity_poly.pdbx_strand_id
1 'polypeptide(L)'
;MMAISLVPCLEIVSQITMAAAAAERDQKDCEMAEPRRPSAIRSKVTASVLDFLRVSGKFVREHEVRRALGIAHPAACWALLSLRKNGLVDAVPDTARNSRYLRYRAKRS
;
A
#
# COMPACT_ATOMS: atom_id res chain seq x y z
N MET A 1 58.06 -29.11 -10.15
CA MET A 1 58.07 -27.69 -9.72
C MET A 1 56.67 -27.34 -9.24
N MET A 2 56.53 -27.16 -7.93
CA MET A 2 55.29 -26.72 -7.29
C MET A 2 55.24 -25.19 -7.33
N ALA A 3 54.11 -24.63 -7.76
CA ALA A 3 53.73 -23.26 -7.43
C ALA A 3 52.43 -23.33 -6.64
N ILE A 4 52.57 -23.18 -5.33
CA ILE A 4 51.51 -23.05 -4.35
C ILE A 4 51.12 -21.57 -4.34
N SER A 5 49.89 -21.25 -4.74
CA SER A 5 49.30 -19.93 -4.47
C SER A 5 48.22 -20.12 -3.41
N LEU A 6 48.51 -19.62 -2.21
CA LEU A 6 47.58 -19.49 -1.11
C LEU A 6 46.58 -18.36 -1.40
N VAL A 7 45.27 -18.68 -1.35
CA VAL A 7 44.21 -18.06 -0.51
C VAL A 7 43.91 -16.55 -0.71
N PRO A 8 42.69 -16.01 -0.46
CA PRO A 8 41.34 -16.58 -0.31
C PRO A 8 40.26 -15.90 -1.19
N CYS A 9 39.07 -16.52 -1.20
CA CYS A 9 37.74 -15.91 -1.14
C CYS A 9 37.57 -14.48 -1.69
N LEU A 10 37.03 -14.32 -2.90
CA LEU A 10 36.06 -13.25 -3.23
C LEU A 10 35.59 -13.33 -4.71
N GLU A 11 35.11 -14.48 -5.18
CA GLU A 11 34.45 -14.56 -6.50
C GLU A 11 33.13 -15.35 -6.46
N ILE A 12 32.35 -15.23 -5.39
CA ILE A 12 30.97 -15.76 -5.35
C ILE A 12 29.91 -14.73 -4.89
N VAL A 13 30.28 -13.48 -4.61
CA VAL A 13 29.29 -12.45 -4.21
C VAL A 13 29.45 -11.20 -5.05
N SER A 14 28.94 -11.19 -6.29
CA SER A 14 28.76 -9.93 -7.03
C SER A 14 27.82 -10.00 -8.23
N GLN A 15 26.67 -10.70 -8.17
CA GLN A 15 25.68 -10.63 -9.28
C GLN A 15 24.20 -10.63 -8.88
N ILE A 16 23.81 -10.30 -7.64
CA ILE A 16 22.39 -10.04 -7.34
C ILE A 16 22.25 -8.72 -6.59
N THR A 17 22.64 -7.64 -7.26
CA THR A 17 22.16 -6.30 -6.96
C THR A 17 21.48 -5.75 -8.20
N MET A 18 20.21 -5.33 -8.00
CA MET A 18 19.36 -4.54 -8.90
C MET A 18 18.40 -5.34 -9.79
N ALA A 19 17.43 -6.00 -9.16
CA ALA A 19 16.18 -6.44 -9.78
C ALA A 19 14.98 -6.12 -8.86
N ALA A 20 14.82 -4.85 -8.46
CA ALA A 20 13.63 -4.37 -7.73
C ALA A 20 13.48 -2.84 -7.76
N ALA A 21 13.84 -2.19 -8.87
CA ALA A 21 13.77 -0.73 -8.98
C ALA A 21 13.38 -0.27 -10.39
N ALA A 22 12.31 -0.85 -10.97
CA ALA A 22 11.76 -0.37 -12.24
C ALA A 22 10.32 -0.84 -12.50
N ALA A 23 9.49 -1.06 -11.47
CA ALA A 23 8.05 -1.24 -11.68
C ALA A 23 7.39 0.13 -11.87
N GLU A 24 7.65 0.67 -13.06
CA GLU A 24 6.69 1.35 -13.93
C GLU A 24 5.76 2.35 -13.27
N ARG A 25 6.21 3.61 -13.28
CA ARG A 25 5.32 4.75 -13.51
C ARG A 25 4.91 4.72 -14.98
N ASP A 26 3.93 3.90 -15.33
CA ASP A 26 3.28 3.99 -16.63
C ASP A 26 2.19 5.07 -16.56
N GLN A 27 2.50 6.20 -17.16
CA GLN A 27 1.60 7.32 -17.36
C GLN A 27 1.56 7.66 -18.85
N LYS A 28 0.69 6.95 -19.57
CA LYS A 28 0.01 7.36 -20.82
C LYS A 28 -1.08 6.29 -21.03
N ASP A 29 -2.36 6.62 -21.01
CA ASP A 29 -2.97 7.43 -22.05
C ASP A 29 -3.79 8.61 -21.53
N CYS A 30 -3.55 9.78 -22.12
CA CYS A 30 -4.55 10.83 -22.23
C CYS A 30 -5.59 10.40 -23.28
N GLU A 31 -6.25 9.26 -23.06
CA GLU A 31 -7.48 8.97 -23.76
C GLU A 31 -8.53 9.93 -23.22
N MET A 32 -9.24 10.64 -24.10
CA MET A 32 -10.36 11.51 -23.74
C MET A 32 -11.47 10.64 -23.12
N ALA A 33 -11.26 10.23 -21.88
CA ALA A 33 -12.22 9.49 -21.10
C ALA A 33 -13.31 10.48 -20.72
N GLU A 34 -14.46 10.34 -21.36
CA GLU A 34 -15.76 10.85 -20.95
C GLU A 34 -15.80 11.07 -19.43
N PRO A 35 -16.24 12.25 -18.93
CA PRO A 35 -16.09 12.65 -17.53
C PRO A 35 -16.53 11.50 -16.62
N ARG A 36 -15.54 10.74 -16.14
CA ARG A 36 -15.81 9.52 -15.39
C ARG A 36 -16.55 9.98 -14.15
N ARG A 37 -17.83 9.61 -14.06
CA ARG A 37 -18.71 10.04 -12.97
C ARG A 37 -17.91 9.96 -11.66
N PRO A 38 -17.87 11.02 -10.84
CA PRO A 38 -17.05 11.06 -9.63
C PRO A 38 -17.27 9.86 -8.69
N SER A 39 -18.37 9.13 -8.84
CA SER A 39 -18.68 7.87 -8.18
C SER A 39 -17.77 6.70 -8.58
N ALA A 40 -17.34 6.59 -9.84
CA ALA A 40 -16.53 5.46 -10.33
C ALA A 40 -15.06 5.52 -9.88
N ILE A 41 -14.49 6.73 -9.77
CA ILE A 41 -13.14 6.90 -9.21
C ILE A 41 -13.16 6.59 -7.71
N ARG A 42 -14.22 7.04 -7.02
CA ARG A 42 -14.45 6.77 -5.61
C ARG A 42 -14.60 5.28 -5.31
N SER A 43 -15.29 4.51 -6.16
CA SER A 43 -15.41 3.06 -5.97
C SER A 43 -14.08 2.33 -6.11
N LYS A 44 -13.22 2.73 -7.08
CA LYS A 44 -11.88 2.15 -7.23
C LYS A 44 -10.99 2.40 -6.02
N VAL A 45 -10.92 3.65 -5.54
CA VAL A 45 -10.12 3.99 -4.34
C VAL A 45 -10.59 3.20 -3.13
N THR A 46 -11.91 3.10 -2.92
CA THR A 46 -12.47 2.33 -1.81
C THR A 46 -12.11 0.85 -1.88
N ALA A 47 -12.14 0.25 -3.08
CA ALA A 47 -11.71 -1.13 -3.28
C ALA A 47 -10.21 -1.31 -2.95
N SER A 48 -9.34 -0.45 -3.47
CA SER A 48 -7.90 -0.51 -3.19
C SER A 48 -7.57 -0.35 -1.70
N VAL A 49 -8.31 0.52 -0.99
CA VAL A 49 -8.18 0.66 0.47
C VAL A 49 -8.59 -0.63 1.17
N LEU A 50 -9.70 -1.26 0.78
CA LEU A 50 -10.14 -2.51 1.39
C LEU A 50 -9.13 -3.64 1.16
N ASP A 51 -8.59 -3.77 -0.05
CA ASP A 51 -7.60 -4.79 -0.37
C ASP A 51 -6.31 -4.58 0.41
N PHE A 52 -5.85 -3.34 0.55
CA PHE A 52 -4.70 -3.02 1.42
C PHE A 52 -4.96 -3.44 2.88
N LEU A 53 -6.15 -3.16 3.41
CA LEU A 53 -6.51 -3.54 4.78
C LEU A 53 -6.57 -5.07 4.97
N ARG A 54 -7.00 -5.80 3.94
CA ARG A 54 -7.02 -7.28 3.94
C ARG A 54 -5.61 -7.86 3.93
N VAL A 55 -4.74 -7.36 3.05
CA VAL A 55 -3.34 -7.80 2.94
C VAL A 55 -2.56 -7.47 4.21
N SER A 56 -2.76 -6.27 4.78
CA SER A 56 -2.09 -5.87 6.02
C SER A 56 -2.48 -6.76 7.21
N GLY A 57 -3.76 -7.14 7.31
CA GLY A 57 -4.29 -7.99 8.38
C GLY A 57 -4.27 -7.37 9.79
N LYS A 58 -3.69 -6.17 9.93
CA LYS A 58 -3.47 -5.44 11.17
C LYS A 58 -4.33 -4.18 11.23
N PHE A 59 -4.41 -3.58 12.41
CA PHE A 59 -4.97 -2.24 12.58
C PHE A 59 -4.00 -1.21 12.03
N VAL A 60 -4.43 -0.48 11.01
CA VAL A 60 -3.67 0.60 10.37
C VAL A 60 -4.36 1.94 10.52
N ARG A 61 -3.58 3.01 10.39
CA ARG A 61 -4.02 4.39 10.52
C ARG A 61 -4.23 5.01 9.14
N GLU A 62 -5.05 6.05 9.08
CA GLU A 62 -5.36 6.74 7.82
C GLU A 62 -4.11 7.25 7.09
N HIS A 63 -3.12 7.79 7.83
CA HIS A 63 -1.86 8.25 7.22
C HIS A 63 -1.03 7.11 6.63
N GLU A 64 -1.12 5.89 7.19
CA GLU A 64 -0.42 4.71 6.67
C GLU A 64 -1.08 4.25 5.36
N VAL A 65 -2.42 4.25 5.31
CA VAL A 65 -3.19 3.96 4.09
C VAL A 65 -2.84 4.95 2.99
N ARG A 66 -2.81 6.25 3.30
CA ARG A 66 -2.41 7.30 2.34
C ARG A 66 -1.01 7.12 1.83
N ARG A 67 -0.05 6.83 2.73
CA ARG A 67 1.35 6.64 2.37
C ARG A 67 1.54 5.39 1.51
N ALA A 68 0.81 4.31 1.80
CA ALA A 68 0.88 3.06 1.06
C ALA A 68 0.26 3.17 -0.34
N LEU A 69 -0.88 3.85 -0.48
CA LEU A 69 -1.62 3.94 -1.74
C LEU A 69 -1.36 5.22 -2.54
N GLY A 70 -0.61 6.18 -2.01
CA GLY A 70 -0.34 7.46 -2.67
C GLY A 70 -1.57 8.35 -2.86
N ILE A 71 -2.63 8.15 -2.07
CA ILE A 71 -3.91 8.84 -2.23
C ILE A 71 -4.01 10.12 -1.38
N ALA A 72 -4.82 11.06 -1.86
CA ALA A 72 -5.13 12.31 -1.15
C ALA A 72 -5.92 12.05 0.14
N HIS A 73 -5.74 12.95 1.13
CA HIS A 73 -6.45 12.89 2.42
C HIS A 73 -7.97 12.73 2.32
N PRO A 74 -8.71 13.60 1.58
CA PRO A 74 -10.16 13.48 1.50
C PRO A 74 -10.61 12.16 0.86
N ALA A 75 -9.82 11.60 -0.07
CA ALA A 75 -10.12 10.33 -0.70
C ALA A 75 -9.99 9.16 0.31
N ALA A 76 -8.91 9.14 1.10
CA ALA A 76 -8.72 8.14 2.15
C ALA A 76 -9.80 8.22 3.24
N CYS A 77 -10.10 9.43 3.72
CA CYS A 77 -11.15 9.65 4.72
C CYS A 77 -12.52 9.17 4.24
N TRP A 78 -12.90 9.53 3.00
CA TRP A 78 -14.17 9.11 2.44
C TRP A 78 -14.23 7.59 2.24
N ALA A 79 -13.15 6.97 1.72
CA ALA A 79 -13.07 5.53 1.53
C ALA A 79 -13.23 4.77 2.85
N LEU A 80 -12.49 5.16 3.90
CA LEU A 80 -12.59 4.54 5.22
C LEU A 80 -13.96 4.73 5.86
N LEU A 81 -14.57 5.92 5.70
CA LEU A 81 -15.93 6.19 6.18
C LEU A 81 -16.97 5.31 5.45
N SER A 82 -16.83 5.17 4.13
CA SER A 82 -17.71 4.33 3.31
C SER A 82 -17.60 2.86 3.69
N LEU A 83 -16.38 2.33 3.84
CA LEU A 83 -16.15 0.95 4.25
C LEU A 83 -16.73 0.67 5.65
N ARG A 84 -16.57 1.62 6.58
CA ARG A 84 -17.13 1.51 7.93
C ARG A 84 -18.65 1.49 7.89
N LYS A 85 -19.27 2.37 7.10
CA LYS A 85 -20.73 2.41 6.92
C LYS A 85 -21.28 1.09 6.37
N ASN A 86 -20.51 0.44 5.50
CA ASN A 86 -20.85 -0.85 4.91
C ASN A 86 -20.48 -2.06 5.79
N GLY A 87 -19.90 -1.86 6.98
CA GLY A 87 -19.54 -2.95 7.90
C GLY A 87 -18.38 -3.84 7.43
N LEU A 88 -17.59 -3.39 6.45
CA LEU A 88 -16.47 -4.15 5.87
C LEU A 88 -15.17 -3.99 6.68
N VAL A 89 -15.11 -3.00 7.55
CA VAL A 89 -13.93 -2.69 8.37
C VAL A 89 -14.33 -2.45 9.81
N ASP A 90 -13.49 -2.91 10.73
CA ASP A 90 -13.57 -2.58 12.15
C ASP A 90 -12.79 -1.28 12.41
N ALA A 91 -13.38 -0.38 13.19
CA ALA A 91 -12.78 0.89 13.59
C ALA A 91 -12.63 0.94 15.11
N VAL A 92 -11.41 1.11 15.59
CA VAL A 92 -11.08 1.12 17.02
C VAL A 92 -10.31 2.40 17.37
N PRO A 93 -10.58 3.05 18.51
CA PRO A 93 -9.78 4.18 18.99
C PRO A 93 -8.29 3.83 19.14
N ASP A 94 -7.41 4.75 18.76
CA ASP A 94 -5.97 4.62 18.94
C ASP A 94 -5.60 4.95 20.40
N THR A 95 -5.67 3.97 21.28
CA THR A 95 -5.31 4.14 22.70
C THR A 95 -3.82 4.33 22.95
N ALA A 96 -2.94 4.04 21.97
CA ALA A 96 -1.50 4.10 22.16
C ALA A 96 -0.93 5.53 21.97
N ARG A 97 -1.59 6.37 21.17
CA ARG A 97 -1.20 7.77 20.97
C ARG A 97 -2.26 8.75 21.47
N ASN A 98 -3.48 8.63 20.95
CA ASN A 98 -4.58 9.53 21.26
C ASN A 98 -5.91 8.88 20.82
N SER A 99 -6.79 8.66 21.79
CA SER A 99 -8.08 7.99 21.60
C SER A 99 -9.04 8.72 20.65
N ARG A 100 -8.75 9.97 20.28
CA ARG A 100 -9.51 10.71 19.25
C ARG A 100 -9.32 10.16 17.84
N TYR A 101 -8.18 9.52 17.56
CA TYR A 101 -7.92 8.94 16.24
C TYR A 101 -8.39 7.50 16.15
N LEU A 102 -8.77 7.07 14.94
CA LEU A 102 -9.24 5.72 14.68
C LEU A 102 -8.18 4.91 13.94
N ARG A 103 -8.14 3.62 14.26
CA ARG A 103 -7.43 2.59 13.51
C ARG A 103 -8.44 1.67 12.84
N TYR A 104 -8.09 1.23 11.64
CA TYR A 104 -8.96 0.47 10.77
C TYR A 104 -8.36 -0.88 10.48
N ARG A 105 -9.19 -1.91 10.44
CA ARG A 105 -8.82 -3.27 10.03
C ARG A 105 -9.93 -3.84 9.16
N ALA A 106 -9.58 -4.61 8.13
CA ALA A 106 -10.58 -5.34 7.37
C ALA A 106 -11.24 -6.42 8.24
N LYS A 107 -12.57 -6.51 8.16
CA LYS A 107 -13.32 -7.60 8.79
C LYS A 107 -13.02 -8.88 8.01
N ARG A 108 -12.76 -9.98 8.71
CA ARG A 108 -12.70 -11.30 8.07
C ARG A 108 -14.13 -11.68 7.69
N SER A 109 -14.47 -11.56 6.41
CA SER A 109 -15.68 -12.16 5.85
C SER A 109 -15.42 -13.62 5.52
#